data_AF-A0A7V0Y233-F1
#
_entry.id   AF-A0A7V0Y233-F1
#
_cell.length_a   1.000
_cell.length_b   1.000
_cell.length_c   1.000
_cell.angle_alpha   90.00
_cell.angle_beta   90.00
_cell.angle_gamma   90.00
#
_symmetry.space_group_name_H-M   'P 1'
#
loop_
_entity.id
_entity.type
_entity.pdbx_description
1 polymer ?
#
loop_
_entity_poly.entity_id
_entity_poly.type
_entity_poly.pdbx_seq_one_letter_code
_entity_poly.pdbx_strand_id
1 'polypeptide(L)'
;MPIYAPRPLDAVLTELKYFGVPLSYEEPTWLSPDDVAPLVNFPDPRNQRLNPNVIGPAPASLLLQFQVDAATKMHLRTPIDQLLRDVVARHNAAGNPGEFRVIDLGRGQGYSIVPVAAKSNGQMVSARSPLDVRITLETKERTALESFNALTVAVSQASGMPIVAFEMAMGGVISENHVEPVYKFGANNEVAREVLTRLLYQVFPQKMAWRLYYQPRNLQPPQSAVSPLGQRGRGGQASGPIGPAGGGFHALSLVPVSREIDRSQMTPDGRGRRITGVMWPNWPSGGPQ
;
A
#
# COMPACT_ATOMS: atom_id res chain seq x y z
N MET A 1 -20.68 -5.27 -9.21
CA MET A 1 -19.67 -6.35 -9.14
C MET A 1 -19.41 -6.70 -7.68
N PRO A 2 -19.70 -7.94 -7.24
CA PRO A 2 -19.32 -8.40 -5.91
C PRO A 2 -17.81 -8.59 -5.84
N ILE A 3 -17.21 -8.18 -4.73
CA ILE A 3 -15.80 -8.36 -4.41
C ILE A 3 -15.72 -9.14 -3.09
N TYR A 4 -15.00 -10.25 -3.09
CA TYR A 4 -14.70 -11.04 -1.90
C TYR A 4 -13.19 -11.11 -1.74
N ALA A 5 -12.66 -10.42 -0.74
CA ALA A 5 -11.21 -10.30 -0.54
C ALA A 5 -10.88 -10.03 0.93
N PRO A 6 -9.64 -10.32 1.38
CA PRO A 6 -9.12 -9.92 2.68
C PRO A 6 -9.21 -8.40 2.92
N ARG A 7 -9.04 -7.63 1.84
CA ARG A 7 -9.01 -6.16 1.84
C ARG A 7 -9.98 -5.66 0.77
N PRO A 8 -11.30 -5.72 1.00
CA PRO A 8 -12.26 -5.42 -0.06
C PRO A 8 -12.14 -3.98 -0.58
N LEU A 9 -11.80 -3.00 0.28
CA LEU A 9 -11.56 -1.62 -0.15
C LEU A 9 -10.33 -1.48 -1.05
N ASP A 10 -9.22 -2.13 -0.71
CA ASP A 10 -8.03 -2.17 -1.58
C ASP A 10 -8.32 -2.86 -2.93
N ALA A 11 -9.07 -3.98 -2.89
CA ALA A 11 -9.52 -4.66 -4.09
C ALA A 11 -10.40 -3.74 -4.95
N VAL A 12 -11.30 -2.93 -4.37
CA VAL A 12 -12.02 -1.89 -5.13
C VAL A 12 -11.05 -0.92 -5.78
N LEU A 13 -10.05 -0.41 -5.06
CA LEU A 13 -9.09 0.54 -5.65
C LEU A 13 -8.32 -0.08 -6.82
N THR A 14 -8.05 -1.38 -6.78
CA THR A 14 -7.43 -2.13 -7.88
C THR A 14 -8.32 -2.17 -9.12
N GLU A 15 -9.63 -2.33 -8.94
CA GLU A 15 -10.62 -2.28 -10.03
C GLU A 15 -10.79 -0.86 -10.60
N LEU A 16 -10.65 0.16 -9.74
CA LEU A 16 -10.77 1.57 -10.12
C LEU A 16 -9.46 2.18 -10.64
N LYS A 17 -8.37 1.40 -10.76
CA LYS A 17 -7.06 1.94 -11.18
C LYS A 17 -7.08 2.61 -12.56
N TYR A 18 -8.01 2.21 -13.43
CA TYR A 18 -8.14 2.72 -14.80
C TYR A 18 -8.70 4.15 -14.89
N PHE A 19 -9.17 4.72 -13.78
CA PHE A 19 -9.63 6.10 -13.73
C PHE A 19 -8.49 7.12 -13.86
N GLY A 20 -7.22 6.70 -13.83
CA GLY A 20 -6.06 7.59 -13.99
C GLY A 20 -5.86 8.58 -12.82
N VAL A 21 -6.54 8.30 -11.70
CA VAL A 21 -6.45 9.04 -10.44
C VAL A 21 -5.63 8.21 -9.45
N PRO A 22 -4.68 8.80 -8.71
CA PRO A 22 -4.01 8.10 -7.62
C PRO A 22 -5.02 7.74 -6.54
N LEU A 23 -5.10 6.45 -6.22
CA LEU A 23 -5.99 5.93 -5.18
C LEU A 23 -5.14 5.17 -4.17
N SER A 24 -4.98 5.73 -2.97
CA SER A 24 -4.19 5.18 -1.88
C SER A 24 -5.07 4.47 -0.84
N TYR A 25 -4.49 3.53 -0.10
CA TYR A 25 -5.19 2.79 0.95
C TYR A 25 -4.27 2.52 2.14
N GLU A 26 -4.82 2.65 3.34
CA GLU A 26 -4.12 2.43 4.60
C GLU A 26 -4.94 1.55 5.53
N GLU A 27 -4.28 0.62 6.20
CA GLU A 27 -4.90 -0.29 7.15
C GLU A 27 -4.77 0.21 8.59
N PRO A 28 -5.81 -0.01 9.43
CA PRO A 28 -5.64 0.12 10.86
C PRO A 28 -4.71 -0.99 11.36
N THR A 29 -4.17 -0.78 12.55
CA THR A 29 -3.67 -1.90 13.36
C THR A 29 -4.85 -2.81 13.69
N TRP A 30 -4.75 -4.10 13.34
CA TRP A 30 -5.77 -5.08 13.70
C TRP A 30 -5.63 -5.42 15.19
N LEU A 31 -6.64 -5.05 15.98
CA LEU A 31 -6.64 -5.22 17.44
C LEU A 31 -7.52 -6.40 17.91
N SER A 32 -8.47 -6.84 17.08
CA SER A 32 -9.34 -7.97 17.36
C SER A 32 -8.88 -9.23 16.64
N PRO A 33 -8.83 -10.40 17.30
CA PRO A 33 -8.60 -11.68 16.62
C PRO A 33 -9.69 -12.01 15.59
N ASP A 34 -10.91 -11.47 15.75
CA ASP A 34 -12.02 -11.70 14.82
C ASP A 34 -11.82 -10.99 13.47
N ASP A 35 -10.97 -9.96 13.44
CA ASP A 35 -10.68 -9.18 12.24
C ASP A 35 -9.51 -9.79 11.43
N VAL A 36 -8.94 -10.91 11.90
CA VAL A 36 -7.86 -11.63 11.23
C VAL A 36 -8.21 -13.10 11.04
N ALA A 37 -7.65 -13.72 10.01
CA ALA A 37 -7.82 -15.14 9.74
C ALA A 37 -6.56 -15.73 9.09
N PRO A 38 -6.27 -17.03 9.28
CA PRO A 38 -5.20 -17.71 8.57
C PRO A 38 -5.33 -17.56 7.05
N LEU A 39 -4.26 -17.12 6.37
CA LEU A 39 -4.26 -16.92 4.92
C LEU A 39 -4.51 -18.21 4.14
N VAL A 40 -4.12 -19.36 4.70
CA VAL A 40 -4.39 -20.69 4.13
C VAL A 40 -5.88 -20.97 3.94
N ASN A 41 -6.76 -20.27 4.66
CA ASN A 41 -8.21 -20.41 4.54
C ASN A 41 -8.81 -19.55 3.42
N PHE A 42 -7.99 -18.75 2.72
CA PHE A 42 -8.48 -17.82 1.70
C PHE A 42 -8.52 -18.54 0.34
N PRO A 43 -9.42 -18.15 -0.59
CA PRO A 43 -9.64 -18.86 -1.84
C PRO A 43 -8.53 -18.70 -2.90
N ASP A 44 -7.32 -18.29 -2.51
CA ASP A 44 -6.17 -18.19 -3.42
C ASP A 44 -5.32 -19.48 -3.35
N PRO A 45 -5.16 -20.24 -4.45
CA PRO A 45 -4.34 -21.46 -4.47
C PRO A 45 -2.91 -21.26 -4.00
N ARG A 46 -2.36 -20.05 -4.15
CA ARG A 46 -0.99 -19.72 -3.69
C ARG A 46 -0.90 -19.74 -2.17
N ASN A 47 -2.00 -19.45 -1.48
CA ASN A 47 -2.02 -19.45 -0.02
C ASN A 47 -1.96 -20.85 0.58
N GLN A 48 -2.30 -21.90 -0.18
CA GLN A 48 -2.20 -23.29 0.27
C GLN A 48 -0.75 -23.72 0.56
N ARG A 49 0.24 -22.98 0.05
CA ARG A 49 1.67 -23.21 0.28
C ARG A 49 2.23 -22.40 1.45
N LEU A 50 1.43 -21.52 2.05
CA LEU A 50 1.86 -20.69 3.17
C LEU A 50 1.79 -21.48 4.48
N ASN A 51 2.58 -21.06 5.45
CA ASN A 51 2.49 -21.59 6.80
C ASN A 51 1.10 -21.23 7.40
N PRO A 52 0.34 -22.17 8.00
CA PRO A 52 -0.98 -21.89 8.59
C PRO A 52 -0.99 -20.79 9.67
N ASN A 53 0.15 -20.50 10.29
CA ASN A 53 0.29 -19.42 11.27
C ASN A 53 0.36 -18.02 10.63
N VAL A 54 0.44 -17.94 9.29
CA VAL A 54 0.37 -16.68 8.56
C VAL A 54 -1.09 -16.21 8.55
N ILE A 55 -1.39 -15.19 9.34
CA ILE A 55 -2.71 -14.55 9.46
C ILE A 55 -2.78 -13.25 8.66
N GLY A 56 -3.90 -12.99 7.99
CA GLY A 56 -4.18 -11.71 7.35
C GLY A 56 -5.50 -11.13 7.83
N PRO A 57 -5.92 -9.97 7.32
CA PRO A 57 -7.26 -9.45 7.55
C PRO A 57 -8.30 -10.50 7.12
N ALA A 58 -9.33 -10.71 7.94
CA ALA A 58 -10.40 -11.64 7.62
C ALA A 58 -11.08 -11.22 6.30
N PRO A 59 -11.39 -12.17 5.40
CA PRO A 59 -12.03 -11.85 4.14
C PRO A 59 -13.44 -11.30 4.36
N ALA A 60 -13.78 -10.30 3.55
CA ALA A 60 -15.05 -9.61 3.61
C ALA A 60 -15.60 -9.37 2.20
N SER A 61 -16.92 -9.20 2.13
CA SER A 61 -17.64 -8.94 0.89
C SER A 61 -17.94 -7.45 0.76
N LEU A 62 -17.82 -6.93 -0.46
CA LEU A 62 -18.19 -5.57 -0.80
C LEU A 62 -18.77 -5.51 -2.20
N LEU A 63 -19.87 -4.77 -2.36
CA LEU A 63 -20.52 -4.60 -3.65
C LEU A 63 -20.09 -3.29 -4.31
N LEU A 64 -19.21 -3.39 -5.30
CA LEU A 64 -18.82 -2.26 -6.14
C LEU A 64 -19.89 -2.02 -7.21
N GLN A 65 -20.52 -0.84 -7.20
CA GLN A 65 -21.49 -0.42 -8.20
C GLN A 65 -21.16 0.98 -8.68
N PHE A 66 -21.07 1.14 -9.99
CA PHE A 66 -20.94 2.44 -10.65
C PHE A 66 -21.57 2.36 -12.04
N GLN A 67 -21.98 3.50 -12.57
CA GLN A 67 -22.49 3.58 -13.94
C GLN A 67 -21.34 3.65 -14.93
N VAL A 68 -21.47 2.90 -16.02
CA VAL A 68 -20.55 2.93 -17.16
C VAL A 68 -21.33 3.43 -18.36
N ASP A 69 -20.73 4.31 -19.13
CA ASP A 69 -21.29 4.73 -20.41
C ASP A 69 -21.29 3.54 -21.38
N ALA A 70 -22.47 3.18 -21.90
CA ALA A 70 -22.62 1.98 -22.72
C ALA A 70 -21.86 2.07 -24.06
N ALA A 71 -21.67 3.28 -24.60
CA ALA A 71 -21.04 3.52 -25.89
C ALA A 71 -19.52 3.57 -25.78
N THR A 72 -18.99 4.32 -24.80
CA THR A 72 -17.54 4.48 -24.62
C THR A 72 -16.92 3.43 -23.72
N LYS A 73 -17.74 2.69 -22.97
CA LYS A 73 -17.32 1.84 -21.85
C LYS A 73 -16.52 2.60 -20.78
N MET A 74 -16.56 3.93 -20.80
CA MET A 74 -15.88 4.78 -19.84
C MET A 74 -16.79 5.14 -18.67
N HIS A 75 -16.19 5.40 -17.52
CA HIS A 75 -16.87 5.79 -16.29
C HIS A 75 -17.16 7.30 -16.34
N LEU A 76 -18.37 7.70 -16.73
CA LEU A 76 -18.63 9.11 -17.06
C LEU A 76 -19.70 9.82 -16.23
N ARG A 77 -20.43 9.14 -15.33
CA ARG A 77 -21.53 9.81 -14.61
C ARG A 77 -21.27 10.08 -13.14
N THR A 78 -20.49 9.24 -12.47
CA THR A 78 -20.25 9.37 -11.03
C THR A 78 -18.86 9.94 -10.79
N PRO A 79 -18.73 11.12 -10.15
CA PRO A 79 -17.44 11.62 -9.68
C PRO A 79 -16.73 10.58 -8.81
N ILE A 80 -15.42 10.42 -8.99
CA ILE A 80 -14.65 9.37 -8.31
C ILE A 80 -14.69 9.53 -6.78
N ASP A 81 -14.74 10.76 -6.26
CA ASP A 81 -14.89 11.03 -4.83
C ASP A 81 -16.23 10.52 -4.29
N GLN A 82 -17.32 10.75 -5.02
CA GLN A 82 -18.64 10.22 -4.65
C GLN A 82 -18.63 8.70 -4.66
N LEU A 83 -18.07 8.08 -5.71
CA LEU A 83 -17.96 6.62 -5.81
C LEU A 83 -17.18 6.03 -4.63
N LEU A 84 -16.04 6.60 -4.28
CA LEU A 84 -15.22 6.14 -3.16
C LEU A 84 -15.97 6.29 -1.82
N ARG A 85 -16.66 7.41 -1.61
CA ARG A 85 -17.46 7.64 -0.39
C ARG A 85 -18.60 6.63 -0.28
N ASP A 86 -19.31 6.35 -1.37
CA ASP A 86 -20.39 5.37 -1.41
C ASP A 86 -19.87 3.96 -1.09
N VAL A 87 -18.72 3.58 -1.66
CA VAL A 87 -18.07 2.29 -1.41
C VAL A 87 -17.66 2.17 0.07
N VAL A 88 -17.01 3.20 0.64
CA VAL A 88 -16.61 3.20 2.05
C VAL A 88 -17.83 3.16 2.98
N ALA A 89 -18.89 3.91 2.67
CA ALA A 89 -20.12 3.89 3.45
C ALA A 89 -20.75 2.48 3.49
N ARG A 90 -20.76 1.77 2.36
CA ARG A 90 -21.24 0.37 2.30
C ARG A 90 -20.35 -0.59 3.07
N HIS A 91 -19.02 -0.43 2.98
CA HIS A 91 -18.07 -1.25 3.76
C HIS A 91 -18.34 -1.10 5.25
N ASN A 92 -18.44 0.14 5.73
CA ASN A 92 -18.69 0.42 7.15
C ASN A 92 -20.07 -0.12 7.58
N ALA A 93 -21.12 0.08 6.77
CA ALA A 93 -22.47 -0.40 7.07
C ALA A 93 -22.60 -1.93 7.08
N ALA A 94 -21.73 -2.64 6.36
CA ALA A 94 -21.71 -4.10 6.33
C ALA A 94 -21.07 -4.72 7.59
N GLY A 95 -20.48 -3.92 8.50
CA GLY A 95 -19.77 -4.43 9.65
C GLY A 95 -18.47 -5.16 9.30
N ASN A 96 -17.90 -4.86 8.13
CA ASN A 96 -16.61 -5.40 7.71
C ASN A 96 -15.49 -4.95 8.69
N PRO A 97 -14.35 -5.65 8.74
CA PRO A 97 -13.22 -5.25 9.59
C PRO A 97 -12.79 -3.80 9.35
N GLY A 98 -12.74 -3.02 10.44
CA GLY A 98 -12.38 -1.60 10.44
C GLY A 98 -13.44 -0.65 9.84
N GLU A 99 -13.42 0.59 10.31
CA GLU A 99 -14.14 1.70 9.69
C GLU A 99 -13.16 2.65 9.01
N PHE A 100 -13.60 3.18 7.87
CA PHE A 100 -12.76 4.02 7.02
C PHE A 100 -13.46 5.31 6.62
N ARG A 101 -12.66 6.24 6.10
CA ARG A 101 -13.13 7.43 5.38
C ARG A 101 -12.26 7.72 4.16
N VAL A 102 -12.80 8.48 3.23
CA VAL A 102 -12.06 9.00 2.08
C VAL A 102 -11.51 10.38 2.42
N ILE A 103 -10.24 10.61 2.07
CA ILE A 103 -9.63 11.94 2.07
C ILE A 103 -9.23 12.32 0.65
N ASP A 104 -9.50 13.57 0.29
CA ASP A 104 -8.94 14.21 -0.91
C ASP A 104 -7.54 14.71 -0.57
N LEU A 105 -6.55 14.35 -1.38
CA LEU A 105 -5.16 14.79 -1.21
C LEU A 105 -4.93 16.18 -1.82
N GLY A 106 -5.93 16.74 -2.52
CA GLY A 106 -5.91 18.08 -3.11
C GLY A 106 -5.08 18.16 -4.38
N ARG A 107 -5.21 19.25 -5.14
CA ARG A 107 -4.36 19.57 -6.32
C ARG A 107 -4.21 18.45 -7.35
N GLY A 108 -5.24 17.61 -7.52
CA GLY A 108 -5.20 16.46 -8.42
C GLY A 108 -4.26 15.32 -7.97
N GLN A 109 -3.88 15.31 -6.69
CA GLN A 109 -3.05 14.29 -6.03
C GLN A 109 -3.80 12.99 -5.73
N GLY A 110 -5.11 12.99 -5.97
CA GLY A 110 -5.95 11.81 -5.85
C GLY A 110 -6.56 11.68 -4.46
N TYR A 111 -6.85 10.46 -4.05
CA TYR A 111 -7.59 10.16 -2.84
C TYR A 111 -6.86 9.11 -2.01
N SER A 112 -7.04 9.14 -0.69
CA SER A 112 -6.67 8.01 0.17
C SER A 112 -7.89 7.52 0.96
N ILE A 113 -8.01 6.20 1.09
CA ILE A 113 -8.90 5.57 2.06
C ILE A 113 -8.09 5.32 3.33
N VAL A 114 -8.52 5.92 4.43
CA VAL A 114 -7.80 5.89 5.71
C VAL A 114 -8.67 5.33 6.83
N PRO A 115 -8.08 4.63 7.82
CA PRO A 115 -8.83 4.10 8.94
C PRO A 115 -9.31 5.23 9.87
N VAL A 116 -10.46 5.02 10.51
CA VAL A 116 -11.01 5.89 11.57
C VAL A 116 -11.32 5.12 12.85
N ALA A 117 -11.66 3.83 12.73
CA ALA A 117 -11.85 2.94 13.85
C ALA A 117 -11.46 1.49 13.50
N ALA A 118 -11.12 0.71 14.53
CA ALA A 118 -10.84 -0.72 14.43
C ALA A 118 -11.52 -1.45 15.59
N LYS A 119 -11.83 -2.74 15.43
CA LYS A 119 -12.44 -3.51 16.51
C LYS A 119 -11.39 -3.90 17.54
N SER A 120 -11.70 -3.71 18.81
CA SER A 120 -10.92 -4.19 19.96
C SER A 120 -11.90 -4.72 21.01
N ASN A 121 -11.76 -5.99 21.40
CA ASN A 121 -12.65 -6.65 22.36
C ASN A 121 -14.15 -6.50 22.03
N GLY A 122 -14.50 -6.67 20.75
CA GLY A 122 -15.87 -6.54 20.26
C GLY A 122 -16.41 -5.12 20.12
N GLN A 123 -15.65 -4.09 20.50
CA GLN A 123 -16.04 -2.69 20.41
C GLN A 123 -15.20 -1.93 19.36
N MET A 124 -15.80 -0.95 18.69
CA MET A 124 -15.05 -0.07 17.79
C MET A 124 -14.28 0.96 18.62
N VAL A 125 -12.96 1.01 18.44
CA VAL A 125 -12.07 2.00 19.05
C VAL A 125 -11.43 2.88 17.99
N SER A 126 -11.14 4.13 18.31
CA SER A 126 -10.53 5.06 17.34
C SER A 126 -9.19 4.51 16.84
N ALA A 127 -9.04 4.48 15.51
CA ALA A 127 -7.82 4.11 14.82
C ALA A 127 -7.35 5.31 14.00
N ARG A 128 -6.04 5.52 13.95
CA ARG A 128 -5.42 6.59 13.16
C ARG A 128 -4.36 5.99 12.26
N SER A 129 -4.23 6.53 11.06
CA SER A 129 -3.11 6.18 10.21
C SER A 129 -1.81 6.72 10.82
N PRO A 130 -0.70 5.96 10.78
CA PRO A 130 0.59 6.51 11.20
C PRO A 130 1.07 7.62 10.24
N LEU A 131 0.51 7.77 9.04
CA LEU A 131 0.81 8.89 8.14
C LEU A 131 0.13 10.22 8.55
N ASP A 132 -0.72 10.23 9.57
CA ASP A 132 -1.35 11.46 10.07
C ASP A 132 -0.49 12.18 11.14
N VAL A 133 0.66 11.62 11.53
CA VAL A 133 1.58 12.26 12.47
C VAL A 133 2.39 13.38 11.81
N ARG A 134 2.90 14.32 12.61
CA ARG A 134 3.82 15.36 12.12
C ARG A 134 5.26 14.88 12.22
N ILE A 135 6.05 15.13 11.18
CA ILE A 135 7.46 14.74 11.10
C ILE A 135 8.34 15.92 10.72
N THR A 136 9.62 15.81 11.08
CA THR A 136 10.68 16.70 10.63
C THR A 136 11.74 15.85 9.94
N LEU A 137 12.13 16.26 8.74
CA LEU A 137 13.19 15.65 7.95
C LEU A 137 14.18 16.75 7.59
N GLU A 138 15.44 16.55 7.94
CA GLU A 138 16.51 17.47 7.55
C GLU A 138 16.55 17.61 6.02
N THR A 139 16.64 18.85 5.54
CA THR A 139 16.72 19.13 4.10
C THR A 139 18.10 18.75 3.58
N LYS A 140 18.17 17.68 2.78
CA LYS A 140 19.41 17.17 2.19
C LYS A 140 19.14 16.65 0.78
N GLU A 141 20.19 16.54 -0.02
CA GLU A 141 20.16 15.81 -1.29
C GLU A 141 20.17 14.30 -0.97
N ARG A 142 19.19 13.59 -1.51
CA ARG A 142 18.99 12.15 -1.31
C ARG A 142 18.50 11.52 -2.60
N THR A 143 18.82 10.24 -2.82
CA THR A 143 18.12 9.46 -3.85
C THR A 143 16.65 9.27 -3.47
N ALA A 144 15.86 8.75 -4.40
CA ALA A 144 14.49 8.33 -4.14
C ALA A 144 14.41 7.41 -2.91
N LEU A 145 15.18 6.31 -2.93
CA LEU A 145 15.21 5.29 -1.89
C LEU A 145 15.63 5.86 -0.53
N GLU A 146 16.68 6.68 -0.51
CA GLU A 146 17.13 7.35 0.72
C GLU A 146 16.06 8.27 1.30
N SER A 147 15.33 9.00 0.45
CA SER A 147 14.23 9.87 0.88
C SER A 147 13.07 9.08 1.45
N PHE A 148 12.69 7.95 0.83
CA PHE A 148 11.66 7.06 1.36
C PHE A 148 12.06 6.45 2.70
N ASN A 149 13.30 5.97 2.83
CA ASN A 149 13.81 5.41 4.08
C ASN A 149 13.85 6.47 5.20
N ALA A 150 14.30 7.68 4.90
CA ALA A 150 14.28 8.77 5.87
C ALA A 150 12.85 9.08 6.34
N LEU A 151 11.88 9.08 5.41
CA LEU A 151 10.47 9.29 5.72
C LEU A 151 9.91 8.18 6.60
N THR A 152 10.08 6.90 6.25
CA THR A 152 9.53 5.78 7.03
C THR A 152 10.14 5.72 8.43
N VAL A 153 11.43 6.01 8.58
CA VAL A 153 12.09 6.13 9.89
C VAL A 153 11.46 7.26 10.72
N ALA A 154 11.31 8.45 10.16
CA ALA A 154 10.74 9.59 10.87
C ALA A 154 9.27 9.34 11.28
N VAL A 155 8.48 8.74 10.39
CA VAL A 155 7.09 8.37 10.71
C VAL A 155 7.06 7.30 11.80
N SER A 156 7.94 6.30 11.74
CA SER A 156 8.00 5.26 12.76
C SER A 156 8.31 5.83 14.14
N GLN A 157 9.26 6.77 14.22
CA GLN A 157 9.62 7.46 15.45
C GLN A 157 8.46 8.33 15.97
N ALA A 158 7.80 9.09 15.11
CA ALA A 158 6.73 10.00 15.50
C ALA A 158 5.41 9.28 15.86
N SER A 159 5.10 8.16 15.21
CA SER A 159 3.88 7.39 15.47
C SER A 159 4.03 6.31 16.54
N GLY A 160 5.27 5.91 16.86
CA GLY A 160 5.54 4.73 17.68
C GLY A 160 5.19 3.41 16.99
N MET A 161 4.83 3.44 15.71
CA MET A 161 4.47 2.27 14.91
C MET A 161 5.57 1.99 13.88
N PRO A 162 6.21 0.82 13.89
CA PRO A 162 7.23 0.50 12.89
C PRO A 162 6.64 0.53 11.47
N ILE A 163 7.24 1.31 10.58
CA ILE A 163 6.93 1.33 9.15
C ILE A 163 8.15 0.85 8.38
N VAL A 164 7.94 -0.13 7.50
CA VAL A 164 8.97 -0.64 6.59
C VAL A 164 8.56 -0.33 5.16
N ALA A 165 9.51 0.12 4.33
CA ALA A 165 9.32 0.17 2.89
C ALA A 165 9.47 -1.26 2.36
N PHE A 166 8.37 -1.86 1.88
CA PHE A 166 8.34 -3.29 1.56
C PHE A 166 8.56 -3.55 0.07
N GLU A 167 8.02 -2.71 -0.80
CA GLU A 167 8.16 -2.86 -2.25
C GLU A 167 8.13 -1.49 -2.90
N MET A 168 9.28 -1.04 -3.37
CA MET A 168 9.31 -0.04 -4.42
C MET A 168 9.55 -0.80 -5.71
N ALA A 169 8.59 -0.81 -6.64
CA ALA A 169 8.79 -1.27 -8.00
C ALA A 169 9.75 -0.32 -8.76
N MET A 170 10.95 -0.13 -8.22
CA MET A 170 12.04 0.69 -8.74
C MET A 170 12.89 -0.10 -9.73
N GLY A 171 12.68 -1.41 -9.86
CA GLY A 171 13.41 -2.30 -10.77
C GLY A 171 13.27 -1.96 -12.25
N GLY A 172 12.42 -0.99 -12.62
CA GLY A 172 12.33 -0.45 -13.98
C GLY A 172 13.01 0.91 -14.18
N VAL A 173 13.51 1.56 -13.11
CA VAL A 173 14.10 2.91 -13.17
C VAL A 173 15.63 2.88 -13.08
N ILE A 174 16.19 1.79 -12.57
CA ILE A 174 17.64 1.63 -12.41
C ILE A 174 18.16 0.80 -13.59
N SER A 175 18.48 1.48 -14.70
CA SER A 175 19.32 0.91 -15.75
C SER A 175 20.76 0.85 -15.23
N GLU A 176 21.49 -0.25 -15.50
CA GLU A 176 22.88 -0.50 -15.05
C GLU A 176 23.89 0.64 -15.35
N ASN A 177 23.53 1.59 -16.21
CA ASN A 177 24.36 2.72 -16.61
C ASN A 177 23.83 4.10 -16.18
N HIS A 178 22.76 4.18 -15.38
CA HIS A 178 22.18 5.45 -14.95
C HIS A 178 22.62 5.84 -13.54
N VAL A 179 23.20 7.04 -13.42
CA VAL A 179 23.38 7.70 -12.11
C VAL A 179 22.01 7.97 -11.52
N GLU A 180 21.72 7.45 -10.33
CA GLU A 180 20.45 7.70 -9.66
C GLU A 180 20.24 9.21 -9.45
N PRO A 181 19.10 9.79 -9.89
CA PRO A 181 18.81 11.19 -9.61
C PRO A 181 18.75 11.45 -8.11
N VAL A 182 19.39 12.55 -7.69
CA VAL A 182 19.30 13.06 -6.33
C VAL A 182 18.31 14.22 -6.26
N TYR A 183 17.58 14.28 -5.16
CA TYR A 183 16.53 15.26 -4.91
C TYR A 183 16.82 15.98 -3.61
N LYS A 184 16.79 17.31 -3.63
CA LYS A 184 16.80 18.11 -2.41
C LYS A 184 15.40 18.06 -1.77
N PHE A 185 15.28 17.38 -0.64
CA PHE A 185 14.01 17.15 0.04
C PHE A 185 14.14 17.23 1.56
N GLY A 186 13.10 17.71 2.22
CA GLY A 186 13.02 17.87 3.66
C GLY A 186 11.60 18.26 4.09
N ALA A 187 11.38 18.23 5.41
CA ALA A 187 10.11 18.57 6.03
C ALA A 187 10.34 19.23 7.39
N ASN A 188 9.52 20.19 7.79
CA ASN A 188 9.62 20.82 9.11
C ASN A 188 8.28 20.83 9.84
N ASN A 189 8.11 19.87 10.76
CA ASN A 189 6.85 19.68 11.49
C ASN A 189 5.63 19.64 10.54
N GLU A 190 5.71 18.86 9.47
CA GLU A 190 4.64 18.70 8.46
C GLU A 190 3.93 17.36 8.65
N VAL A 191 2.67 17.24 8.20
CA VAL A 191 1.94 15.96 8.26
C VAL A 191 2.60 14.96 7.31
N ALA A 192 2.96 13.78 7.81
CA ALA A 192 3.74 12.78 7.07
C ALA A 192 3.12 12.37 5.73
N ARG A 193 1.79 12.30 5.65
CA ARG A 193 1.04 12.06 4.41
C ARG A 193 1.29 13.12 3.34
N GLU A 194 1.28 14.39 3.73
CA GLU A 194 1.54 15.51 2.81
C GLU A 194 2.99 15.47 2.33
N VAL A 195 3.91 15.17 3.24
CA VAL A 195 5.34 14.96 2.93
C VAL A 195 5.51 13.80 1.95
N LEU A 196 4.88 12.65 2.18
CA LEU A 196 4.90 11.49 1.29
C LEU A 196 4.34 11.84 -0.09
N THR A 197 3.21 12.56 -0.13
CA THR A 197 2.59 12.97 -1.39
C THR A 197 3.52 13.91 -2.17
N ARG A 198 4.12 14.91 -1.52
CA ARG A 198 5.11 15.81 -2.15
C ARG A 198 6.33 15.04 -2.67
N LEU A 199 6.84 14.09 -1.90
CA LEU A 199 7.96 13.24 -2.29
C LEU A 199 7.63 12.43 -3.55
N LEU A 200 6.47 11.77 -3.59
CA LEU A 200 6.04 10.98 -4.74
C LEU A 200 5.97 11.81 -6.01
N TYR A 201 5.43 13.03 -5.92
CA TYR A 201 5.34 13.95 -7.06
C TYR A 201 6.69 14.51 -7.52
N GLN A 202 7.65 14.65 -6.62
CA GLN A 202 8.98 15.13 -6.95
C GLN A 202 9.84 14.05 -7.61
N VAL A 203 9.70 12.80 -7.15
CA VAL A 203 10.60 11.70 -7.52
C VAL A 203 10.08 10.89 -8.71
N PHE A 204 8.75 10.79 -8.87
CA PHE A 204 8.16 9.99 -9.94
C PHE A 204 7.48 10.88 -10.98
N PRO A 205 7.90 10.81 -12.26
CA PRO A 205 7.25 11.58 -13.33
C PRO A 205 5.83 11.07 -13.61
N GLN A 206 5.58 9.78 -13.39
CA GLN A 206 4.24 9.22 -13.37
C GLN A 206 3.56 9.44 -12.01
N LYS A 207 2.23 9.53 -12.05
CA LYS A 207 1.41 9.53 -10.84
C LYS A 207 1.60 8.23 -10.07
N MET A 208 1.79 8.33 -8.75
CA MET A 208 1.94 7.20 -7.84
C MET A 208 0.89 7.29 -6.72
N ALA A 209 0.37 6.16 -6.31
CA ALA A 209 -0.38 5.97 -5.07
C ALA A 209 0.45 5.13 -4.09
N TRP A 210 -0.06 4.92 -2.88
CA TRP A 210 0.57 4.03 -1.92
C TRP A 210 -0.42 3.03 -1.31
N ARG A 211 0.14 1.98 -0.73
CA ARG A 211 -0.55 1.01 0.11
C ARG A 211 0.21 0.90 1.42
N LEU A 212 -0.50 1.00 2.53
CA LEU A 212 0.08 0.84 3.86
C LEU A 212 -0.64 -0.30 4.58
N TYR A 213 -0.06 -1.50 4.53
CA TYR A 213 -0.67 -2.70 5.09
C TYR A 213 -0.13 -2.99 6.48
N TYR A 214 -1.02 -3.29 7.43
CA TYR A 214 -0.58 -3.72 8.74
C TYR A 214 -0.26 -5.22 8.71
N GLN A 215 0.92 -5.57 9.23
CA GLN A 215 1.46 -6.92 9.33
C GLN A 215 1.63 -7.25 10.82
N PRO A 216 0.75 -8.06 11.43
CA PRO A 216 0.95 -8.53 12.80
C PRO A 216 2.28 -9.31 12.91
N ARG A 217 2.99 -9.17 14.04
CA ARG A 217 4.34 -9.72 14.23
C ARG A 217 4.44 -11.24 14.05
N ASN A 218 3.34 -11.95 14.28
CA ASN A 218 3.23 -13.40 14.13
C ASN A 218 3.47 -13.87 12.68
N LEU A 219 3.66 -12.94 11.74
CA LEU A 219 3.87 -13.16 10.32
C LEU A 219 5.31 -13.22 9.85
N GLN A 220 6.29 -12.86 10.68
CA GLN A 220 7.68 -13.09 10.28
C GLN A 220 7.97 -14.60 10.40
N PRO A 221 8.49 -15.27 9.35
CA PRO A 221 9.11 -16.57 9.55
C PRO A 221 10.14 -16.42 10.67
N PRO A 222 10.33 -17.44 11.53
CA PRO A 222 11.40 -17.43 12.51
C PRO A 222 12.69 -16.97 11.82
N GLN A 223 13.32 -15.89 12.29
CA GLN A 223 14.57 -15.39 11.69
C GLN A 223 15.71 -16.42 11.74
N SER A 224 15.49 -17.57 12.39
CA SER A 224 16.33 -18.75 12.35
C SER A 224 16.20 -19.48 11.01
N ALA A 225 16.98 -19.07 9.99
CA ALA A 225 17.63 -19.97 9.01
C ALA A 225 18.36 -19.26 7.86
N VAL A 226 18.37 -17.93 7.75
CA VAL A 226 19.30 -17.26 6.83
C VAL A 226 20.67 -17.21 7.52
N SER A 227 21.36 -18.35 7.53
CA SER A 227 22.80 -18.39 7.79
C SER A 227 23.48 -17.40 6.84
N PRO A 228 24.32 -16.48 7.32
CA PRO A 228 25.04 -15.56 6.45
C PRO A 228 26.14 -16.34 5.72
N LEU A 229 25.77 -17.02 4.64
CA LEU A 229 26.72 -17.51 3.66
C LEU A 229 27.29 -16.28 2.93
N GLY A 230 28.45 -15.81 3.39
CA GLY A 230 29.39 -15.11 2.53
C GLY A 230 29.77 -13.66 2.86
N GLN A 231 29.30 -13.02 3.93
CA GLN A 231 29.78 -11.68 4.28
C GLN A 231 31.07 -11.71 5.12
N ARG A 232 32.20 -12.00 4.46
CA ARG A 232 33.52 -11.50 4.88
C ARG A 232 33.80 -10.21 4.12
N GLY A 233 33.51 -9.04 4.69
CA GLY A 233 33.92 -7.78 4.09
C GLY A 233 33.28 -6.52 4.67
N ARG A 234 34.02 -5.85 5.56
CA ARG A 234 33.96 -4.42 5.94
C ARG A 234 32.57 -3.76 6.16
N GLY A 235 32.20 -3.69 7.45
CA GLY A 235 32.04 -2.42 8.17
C GLY A 235 30.82 -1.56 7.81
N GLY A 236 29.67 -1.91 8.38
CA GLY A 236 28.48 -1.07 8.37
C GLY A 236 27.20 -1.84 8.68
N GLN A 237 27.12 -2.50 9.84
CA GLN A 237 25.85 -3.06 10.30
C GLN A 237 24.92 -1.89 10.68
N ALA A 238 23.98 -1.57 9.79
CA ALA A 238 22.80 -0.83 10.17
C ALA A 238 21.92 -1.75 11.02
N SER A 239 22.07 -1.68 12.33
CA SER A 239 21.16 -2.31 13.29
C SER A 239 19.77 -1.74 13.03
N GLY A 240 18.90 -2.50 12.37
CA GLY A 240 17.51 -2.12 12.21
C GLY A 240 16.89 -1.88 13.60
N PRO A 241 15.99 -0.89 13.75
CA PRO A 241 15.40 -0.58 15.04
C PRO A 241 14.66 -1.81 15.60
N ILE A 242 15.15 -2.31 16.74
CA ILE A 242 14.47 -3.33 17.53
C ILE A 242 13.26 -2.62 18.18
N GLY A 243 12.08 -2.77 17.58
CA GLY A 243 10.83 -2.24 18.12
C GLY A 243 10.42 -2.91 19.44
N PRO A 244 9.54 -2.27 20.23
CA PRO A 244 9.09 -2.80 21.52
C PRO A 244 8.49 -4.21 21.40
N ALA A 245 8.71 -5.02 22.43
CA ALA A 245 8.28 -6.41 22.50
C ALA A 245 6.75 -6.54 22.48
N GLY A 246 6.15 -6.66 21.28
CA GLY A 246 4.74 -7.05 21.11
C GLY A 246 4.01 -6.47 19.89
N GLY A 247 4.56 -5.47 19.19
CA GLY A 247 3.86 -4.81 18.08
C GLY A 247 4.10 -5.43 16.71
N GLY A 248 3.09 -5.41 15.83
CA GLY A 248 3.28 -5.60 14.38
C GLY A 248 3.94 -4.38 13.72
N PHE A 249 3.96 -4.35 12.38
CA PHE A 249 4.52 -3.24 11.61
C PHE A 249 3.62 -2.90 10.42
N HIS A 250 3.76 -1.71 9.86
CA HIS A 250 3.11 -1.33 8.61
C HIS A 250 4.08 -1.44 7.43
N ALA A 251 3.70 -2.18 6.40
CA ALA A 251 4.40 -2.29 5.14
C ALA A 251 3.89 -1.21 4.17
N LEU A 252 4.76 -0.25 3.84
CA LEU A 252 4.51 0.76 2.82
C LEU A 252 4.96 0.25 1.45
N SER A 253 4.05 0.25 0.49
CA SER A 253 4.30 -0.10 -0.92
C SER A 253 3.81 1.01 -1.84
N LEU A 254 4.51 1.21 -2.96
CA LEU A 254 4.16 2.21 -3.96
C LEU A 254 3.45 1.56 -5.15
N VAL A 255 2.34 2.16 -5.58
CA VAL A 255 1.51 1.65 -6.67
C VAL A 255 1.52 2.64 -7.83
N PRO A 256 2.07 2.27 -9.01
CA PRO A 256 2.00 3.16 -10.18
C PRO A 256 0.55 3.32 -10.63
N VAL A 257 0.17 4.55 -10.95
CA VAL A 257 -1.13 4.82 -11.57
C VAL A 257 -1.01 4.49 -13.04
N SER A 258 -1.52 3.32 -13.43
CA SER A 258 -1.69 3.00 -14.84
C SER A 258 -2.71 3.97 -15.44
N ARG A 259 -2.26 4.86 -16.32
CA ARG A 259 -3.13 5.29 -17.39
C ARG A 259 -3.21 4.10 -18.33
N GLU A 260 -4.37 3.46 -18.42
CA GLU A 260 -4.61 2.68 -19.63
C GLU A 260 -4.37 3.66 -20.77
N ILE A 261 -3.39 3.34 -21.63
CA ILE A 261 -3.26 4.02 -22.91
C ILE A 261 -4.66 3.91 -23.49
N ASP A 262 -5.29 5.05 -23.69
CA ASP A 262 -6.64 5.18 -24.21
C ASP A 262 -6.90 4.05 -25.20
N ARG A 263 -7.86 3.15 -24.90
CA ARG A 263 -8.13 2.00 -25.78
C ARG A 263 -8.58 2.48 -27.16
N SER A 264 -8.93 3.76 -27.34
CA SER A 264 -9.09 4.38 -28.66
C SER A 264 -7.80 4.37 -29.51
N GLN A 265 -6.63 4.22 -28.89
CA GLN A 265 -5.32 4.06 -29.52
C GLN A 265 -4.94 2.58 -29.74
N MET A 266 -5.77 1.62 -29.31
CA MET A 266 -5.61 0.25 -29.75
C MET A 266 -6.14 0.14 -31.18
N THR A 267 -5.29 -0.35 -32.08
CA THR A 267 -5.70 -0.69 -33.43
C THR A 267 -6.85 -1.72 -33.39
N PRO A 268 -7.77 -1.73 -34.39
CA PRO A 268 -8.91 -2.65 -34.43
C PRO A 268 -8.56 -4.15 -34.33
N ASP A 269 -7.30 -4.51 -34.57
CA ASP A 269 -6.77 -5.87 -34.46
C ASP A 269 -6.37 -6.28 -33.02
N GLY A 270 -6.57 -5.40 -32.03
CA GLY A 270 -6.28 -5.68 -30.61
C GLY A 270 -4.80 -5.76 -30.28
N ARG A 271 -3.88 -5.40 -31.19
CA ARG A 271 -2.44 -5.42 -30.94
C ARG A 271 -1.96 -4.09 -30.38
N GLY A 272 -2.26 -3.83 -29.10
CA GLY A 272 -1.49 -2.85 -28.34
C GLY A 272 -0.01 -3.27 -28.31
N ARG A 273 0.92 -2.32 -28.44
CA ARG A 273 2.32 -2.55 -28.06
C ARG A 273 2.28 -3.12 -26.64
N ARG A 274 2.65 -4.40 -26.47
CA ARG A 274 2.83 -5.00 -25.16
C ARG A 274 3.89 -4.18 -24.43
N ILE A 275 3.46 -3.29 -23.54
CA ILE A 275 4.27 -3.00 -22.36
C ILE A 275 4.20 -4.30 -21.56
N THR A 276 5.32 -5.02 -21.53
CA THR A 276 5.49 -6.23 -20.73
C THR A 276 4.93 -5.96 -19.35
N GLY A 277 3.95 -6.78 -18.96
CA GLY A 277 3.13 -6.56 -17.77
C GLY A 277 4.01 -6.36 -16.54
N VAL A 278 3.67 -5.36 -15.74
CA VAL A 278 4.10 -5.31 -14.35
C VAL A 278 3.49 -6.56 -13.69
N MET A 279 4.34 -7.58 -13.55
CA MET A 279 4.04 -8.80 -12.83
C MET A 279 3.87 -8.40 -11.37
N TRP A 280 2.66 -8.54 -10.83
CA TRP A 280 2.40 -8.37 -9.41
C TRP A 280 3.24 -9.38 -8.62
N PRO A 281 3.74 -9.05 -7.41
CA PRO A 281 4.64 -9.94 -6.71
C PRO A 281 3.95 -11.26 -6.39
N ASN A 282 4.68 -12.35 -6.66
CA ASN A 282 4.55 -13.57 -5.90
C ASN A 282 4.79 -13.24 -4.43
N TRP A 283 3.87 -13.65 -3.56
CA TRP A 283 4.24 -13.84 -2.15
C TRP A 283 5.45 -14.77 -2.11
N PRO A 284 6.50 -14.49 -1.31
CA PRO A 284 7.62 -15.41 -1.17
C PRO A 284 7.13 -16.71 -0.53
N SER A 285 6.76 -17.68 -1.37
CA SER A 285 6.54 -19.07 -0.97
C SER A 285 7.89 -19.77 -0.95
N GLY A 286 8.56 -19.75 0.20
CA GLY A 286 9.70 -20.65 0.46
C GLY A 286 10.97 -19.94 0.92
N GLY A 287 11.40 -20.27 2.15
CA GLY A 287 12.82 -20.43 2.43
C GLY A 287 13.36 -21.68 1.71
N PRO A 288 14.69 -21.82 1.56
CA PRO A 288 15.29 -22.95 0.86
C PRO A 288 14.96 -24.28 1.57
N GLN A 289 14.72 -25.33 0.77
CA GLN A 289 14.67 -26.73 1.20
C GLN A 289 16.04 -27.19 1.71
#